data_AF-A0A1Z3HTL8-F1
#
_entry.id   AF-A0A1Z3HTL8-F1
#
_cell.length_a   1.000
_cell.length_b   1.000
_cell.length_c   1.000
_cell.angle_alpha   90.00
_cell.angle_beta   90.00
_cell.angle_gamma   90.00
#
_symmetry.space_group_name_H-M   'P 1'
#
loop_
_entity.id
_entity.type
_entity.pdbx_description
1 polymer ?
#
loop_
_entity_poly.entity_id
_entity_poly.type
_entity_poly.pdbx_seq_one_letter_code
_entity_poly.pdbx_strand_id
1 'polypeptide(L)'
;MTWREFKAVEQLLDRPGMRLSFLDGVLEIRPMPGEQHETIKERIGALLEFYLLHLGIDYTPTGSMTLENESGLVKCEADKSYKLGEK
;
A
#
# COMPACT_ATOMS: atom_id res chain seq x y z
N MET A 1 -18.66 3.22 -9.36
CA MET A 1 -18.06 4.57 -9.33
C MET A 1 -17.04 4.66 -10.46
N THR A 2 -17.01 5.73 -11.25
CA THR A 2 -15.98 5.92 -12.29
C THR A 2 -14.66 6.38 -11.66
N TRP A 3 -13.55 6.30 -12.41
CA TRP A 3 -12.27 6.86 -11.97
C TRP A 3 -12.37 8.36 -11.62
N ARG A 4 -13.09 9.12 -12.44
CA ARG A 4 -13.29 10.56 -12.20
C ARG A 4 -14.09 10.82 -10.91
N GLU A 5 -15.14 10.05 -10.67
CA GLU A 5 -15.91 10.14 -9.42
C GLU A 5 -15.05 9.74 -8.22
N PHE A 6 -14.23 8.69 -8.34
CA PHE A 6 -13.27 8.29 -7.31
C PHE A 6 -12.33 9.45 -6.94
N LYS A 7 -11.66 10.06 -7.91
CA LYS A 7 -10.72 11.17 -7.66
C LYS A 7 -11.40 12.38 -7.01
N ALA A 8 -12.66 12.65 -7.35
CA ALA A 8 -13.44 13.70 -6.70
C ALA A 8 -13.75 13.37 -5.23
N VAL A 9 -14.14 12.12 -4.94
CA VAL A 9 -14.40 11.65 -3.57
C VAL A 9 -13.13 11.60 -2.74
N GLU A 10 -12.02 11.14 -3.33
CA GLU A 10 -10.71 11.09 -2.67
C GLU A 10 -10.31 12.45 -2.13
N GLN A 11 -10.42 13.53 -2.91
CA GLN A 11 -10.08 14.88 -2.46
C GLN A 11 -10.95 15.37 -1.29
N LEU A 12 -12.20 14.91 -1.20
CA LEU A 12 -13.11 15.30 -0.11
C LEU A 12 -12.84 14.53 1.18
N LEU A 13 -12.35 13.30 1.05
CA LEU A 13 -12.08 12.35 2.14
C LEU A 13 -10.60 12.32 2.56
N ASP A 14 -9.72 13.04 1.87
CA ASP A 14 -8.30 13.18 2.22
C ASP A 14 -8.14 13.90 3.56
N ARG A 15 -8.21 13.12 4.64
CA ARG A 15 -8.16 13.58 6.03
C ARG A 15 -7.36 12.60 6.88
N PRO A 16 -6.65 13.08 7.91
CA PRO A 16 -5.95 12.20 8.84
C PRO A 16 -6.88 11.16 9.47
N GLY A 17 -6.39 9.92 9.61
CA GLY A 17 -7.09 8.85 10.33
C GLY A 17 -7.83 7.83 9.46
N MET A 18 -7.84 7.99 8.14
CA MET A 18 -8.40 7.01 7.21
C MET A 18 -7.45 6.70 6.06
N ARG A 19 -7.52 5.46 5.55
CA ARG A 19 -6.92 5.01 4.30
C ARG A 19 -8.01 4.75 3.28
N LEU A 20 -7.76 5.18 2.05
CA LEU A 20 -8.64 4.94 0.91
C LEU A 20 -7.99 3.93 -0.03
N SER A 21 -8.80 3.02 -0.56
CA SER A 21 -8.38 2.12 -1.63
C SER A 21 -9.49 1.99 -2.65
N PHE A 22 -9.15 1.89 -3.92
CA PHE A 22 -10.07 1.84 -5.03
C PHE A 22 -9.70 0.68 -5.95
N LEU A 23 -10.69 -0.11 -6.34
CA LEU A 23 -10.52 -1.16 -7.33
C LEU A 23 -11.81 -1.32 -8.13
N ASP A 24 -11.72 -1.11 -9.44
CA ASP A 24 -12.76 -1.36 -10.43
C ASP A 24 -14.16 -0.87 -10.00
N GLY A 25 -14.21 0.40 -9.59
CA GLY A 25 -15.45 1.07 -9.21
C GLY A 25 -15.90 0.88 -7.76
N VAL A 26 -15.15 0.13 -6.95
CA VAL A 26 -15.35 -0.05 -5.52
C VAL A 26 -14.39 0.83 -4.73
N LEU A 27 -14.92 1.69 -3.86
CA LEU A 27 -14.15 2.44 -2.87
C LEU A 27 -14.21 1.73 -1.52
N GLU A 28 -13.04 1.39 -0.99
CA GLU A 28 -12.87 0.90 0.37
C GLU A 28 -12.31 2.04 1.24
N ILE A 29 -12.93 2.24 2.41
CA ILE A 29 -12.50 3.21 3.42
C ILE A 29 -12.16 2.41 4.67
N ARG A 30 -10.93 2.52 5.14
CA ARG A 30 -10.46 1.84 6.36
C ARG A 30 -9.91 2.86 7.36
N PRO A 31 -10.04 2.62 8.67
CA PRO A 31 -9.29 3.38 9.66
C PRO A 31 -7.78 3.19 9.45
N MET A 32 -6.98 4.16 9.88
CA MET A 32 -5.53 3.97 9.95
C MET A 32 -5.18 2.75 10.82
N PRO A 33 -4.14 1.98 10.44
CA PRO A 33 -3.78 0.81 11.23
C PRO A 33 -3.31 1.18 12.63
N GLY A 34 -3.70 0.36 13.61
CA GLY A 34 -3.27 0.48 15.00
C GLY A 34 -1.99 -0.31 15.29
N GLU A 35 -1.49 -0.19 16.51
CA GLU A 35 -0.25 -0.81 16.99
C GLU A 35 -0.16 -2.32 16.71
N GLN A 36 -1.26 -3.05 16.86
CA GLN A 36 -1.30 -4.49 16.59
C GLN A 36 -1.03 -4.82 15.11
N HIS A 37 -1.64 -4.06 14.19
CA HIS A 37 -1.41 -4.24 12.75
C HIS A 37 0.03 -3.91 12.41
N GLU A 38 0.54 -2.78 12.92
CA GLU A 38 1.93 -2.36 12.70
C GLU A 38 2.94 -3.40 13.23
N THR A 39 2.68 -3.98 14.40
CA THR A 39 3.53 -5.03 14.97
C THR A 39 3.58 -6.28 14.08
N ILE A 40 2.43 -6.73 13.58
CA ILE A 40 2.35 -7.90 12.70
C ILE A 40 3.06 -7.59 11.37
N LYS A 41 2.78 -6.42 10.80
CA LYS A 41 3.36 -5.94 9.56
C LYS A 41 4.89 -5.90 9.61
N GLU A 42 5.47 -5.35 10.68
CA GLU A 42 6.93 -5.30 10.85
C GLU A 42 7.54 -6.69 11.05
N ARG A 43 6.87 -7.58 11.79
CA ARG A 43 7.36 -8.97 11.96
C ARG A 43 7.38 -9.74 10.65
N ILE A 44 6.35 -9.60 9.83
CA ILE A 44 6.30 -10.22 8.50
C ILE A 44 7.37 -9.59 7.59
N GLY A 45 7.51 -8.26 7.61
CA GLY A 45 8.56 -7.56 6.88
C GLY A 45 9.96 -8.07 7.22
N ALA A 46 10.28 -8.20 8.51
CA ALA A 46 11.57 -8.72 8.97
C ALA A 46 11.83 -10.16 8.47
N LEU A 47 10.83 -11.05 8.49
CA LEU A 47 10.98 -12.41 7.96
C LEU A 47 11.28 -12.41 6.46
N LEU A 48 10.61 -11.55 5.69
CA LEU A 48 10.86 -11.39 4.26
C LEU A 48 12.27 -10.84 4.00
N GLU A 49 12.68 -9.82 4.76
CA GLU A 49 14.00 -9.20 4.64
C GLU A 49 15.12 -10.19 4.96
N PHE A 50 14.96 -11.01 6.02
CA PHE A 50 15.89 -12.08 6.32
C PHE A 50 15.97 -13.12 5.20
N TYR A 51 14.84 -13.48 4.60
CA TYR A 51 14.80 -14.41 3.48
C TYR A 51 15.52 -13.85 2.24
N LEU A 52 15.25 -12.60 1.88
CA LEU A 52 15.90 -11.94 0.75
C LEU A 52 17.42 -11.83 0.95
N LEU A 53 17.84 -11.44 2.16
CA LEU A 53 19.25 -11.41 2.55
C LEU A 53 19.90 -12.80 2.47
N HIS A 54 19.22 -13.84 2.97
CA HIS A 54 19.74 -15.21 2.94
C HIS A 54 19.97 -15.72 1.52
N LEU A 55 19.10 -15.33 0.57
CA LEU A 55 19.24 -15.70 -0.84
C LEU A 55 20.16 -14.76 -1.65
N GLY A 56 20.67 -13.69 -1.04
CA GLY A 56 21.47 -12.68 -1.74
C GLY A 56 20.68 -11.93 -2.82
N ILE A 57 19.37 -11.77 -2.64
CA ILE A 57 18.52 -11.00 -3.54
C ILE A 57 18.64 -9.53 -3.16
N ASP A 58 19.09 -8.68 -4.09
CA ASP A 58 19.13 -7.24 -3.87
C ASP A 58 17.71 -6.66 -3.76
N TYR A 59 17.48 -5.87 -2.71
CA TYR A 59 16.18 -5.24 -2.48
C TYR A 59 16.33 -3.86 -1.81
N THR A 60 15.32 -3.01 -2.03
CA THR A 60 15.15 -1.73 -1.34
C THR A 60 13.76 -1.70 -0.70
N PRO A 61 13.65 -1.62 0.63
CA PRO A 61 12.36 -1.40 1.30
C PRO A 61 11.74 -0.07 0.88
N THR A 62 10.47 -0.11 0.46
CA THR A 62 9.70 1.08 0.04
C THR A 62 8.50 1.36 0.95
N GLY A 63 8.28 0.54 1.98
CA GLY A 63 7.30 0.80 3.04
C GLY A 63 5.86 0.83 2.53
N SER A 64 5.06 1.79 3.00
CA SER A 64 3.67 1.95 2.60
C SER A 64 3.53 2.68 1.25
N MET A 65 3.99 2.05 0.18
CA MET A 65 3.95 2.64 -1.15
C MET A 65 2.51 2.63 -1.69
N THR A 66 2.06 3.79 -2.19
CA THR A 66 0.81 3.89 -2.94
C THR A 66 1.07 3.56 -4.41
N LEU A 67 0.26 2.66 -4.95
CA LEU A 67 0.22 2.34 -6.38
C LEU A 67 -1.10 2.85 -6.94
N GLU A 68 -1.03 3.56 -8.06
CA GLU A 68 -2.18 4.19 -8.71
C GLU A 68 -2.10 3.95 -10.22
N ASN A 69 -3.19 3.45 -10.83
CA ASN A 69 -3.29 3.24 -12.26
C ASN A 69 -4.74 3.46 -12.73
N GLU A 70 -4.96 4.50 -13.52
CA GLU A 70 -6.27 4.85 -14.07
C GLU A 70 -6.79 3.80 -15.06
N SER A 71 -5.93 3.30 -15.95
CA SER A 71 -6.33 2.28 -16.94
C SER A 71 -6.73 0.95 -16.29
N GLY A 72 -6.11 0.61 -15.17
CA GLY A 72 -6.47 -0.54 -14.34
C GLY A 72 -7.57 -0.25 -13.31
N LEU A 73 -8.10 0.97 -13.28
CA LEU A 73 -9.10 1.43 -12.30
C LEU A 73 -8.72 1.06 -10.86
N VAL A 74 -7.46 1.30 -10.47
CA VAL A 74 -6.93 0.87 -9.17
C VAL A 74 -6.12 1.96 -8.50
N LYS A 75 -6.34 2.11 -7.19
CA LYS A 75 -5.44 2.79 -6.27
C LYS A 75 -5.39 2.03 -4.96
N CYS A 76 -4.20 1.64 -4.51
CA CYS A 76 -4.04 0.97 -3.22
C CYS A 76 -2.74 1.38 -2.55
N GLU A 77 -2.76 1.42 -1.22
CA GLU A 77 -1.56 1.57 -0.40
C GLU A 77 -1.18 0.21 0.15
N ALA A 78 0.06 -0.21 -0.11
CA ALA A 78 0.59 -1.43 0.48
C ALA A 78 0.88 -1.23 1.97
N ASP A 79 0.82 -2.32 2.75
CA ASP A 79 1.31 -2.29 4.14
C ASP A 79 2.85 -2.35 4.18
N LYS A 80 3.44 -3.20 3.34
CA LYS A 80 4.88 -3.26 3.08
C LYS A 80 5.11 -3.46 1.58
N SER A 81 6.16 -2.84 1.06
CA SER A 81 6.57 -2.97 -0.33
C SER A 81 8.09 -2.95 -0.44
N TYR A 82 8.59 -3.56 -1.50
CA TYR A 82 10.02 -3.70 -1.79
C TYR A 82 10.23 -3.57 -3.31
N LYS A 83 11.27 -2.82 -3.72
CA LYS A 83 11.81 -2.88 -5.08
C LYS A 83 12.90 -3.97 -5.09
N LEU A 84 12.84 -4.89 -6.04
CA LEU A 84 13.86 -5.93 -6.24
C LEU A 84 14.81 -5.57 -7.37
N GLY A 85 16.06 -6.03 -7.27
CA GLY A 85 17.12 -5.79 -8.25
C GLY A 85 17.86 -4.46 -8.04
N GLU A 86 18.83 -4.20 -8.92
CA GLU A 86 19.68 -3.01 -8.85
C GLU A 86 18.90 -1.71 -9.06
N LYS A 87 19.48 -0.60 -8.61
CA LYS A 87 18.87 0.73 -8.74
C LYS A 87 18.73 1.15 -10.19
#